data_AF-A0A7D6VE91-F1
#
_entry.id   AF-A0A7D6VE91-F1
#
_cell.length_a   1.000
_cell.length_b   1.000
_cell.length_c   1.000
_cell.angle_alpha   90.00
_cell.angle_beta   90.00
_cell.angle_gamma   90.00
#
_symmetry.space_group_name_H-M   'P 1'
#
loop_
_entity.id
_entity.type
_entity.pdbx_description
1 polymer ?
#
loop_
_entity_poly.entity_id
_entity_poly.type
_entity_poly.pdbx_seq_one_letter_code
_entity_poly.pdbx_strand_id
1 'polypeptide(L)'
;MDPNQAPPPEPAVTPQVRRWVIVVCVLALVGALAGIGWLAFREVRQDTEDKGRISSAAAGMSFVPPEGWTELPEEGDGDLVFGQVALQRAGAGGMILLGKLDGSMFASDQADDGAAACSLGSGMGEFFFPESGMRVDKENLDVKGRAVTGKSCFYRVQFDRSTSAQAEVYAAVVQAPDERRWWVSWLGDTESPVDRAAAQKLAESIRPL
;
A
#
# COMPACT_ATOMS: atom_id res chain seq x y z
N MET A 1 -85.63 -10.08 2.08
CA MET A 1 -84.42 -9.96 2.91
C MET A 1 -84.44 -11.17 3.82
N ASP A 2 -83.63 -12.17 3.49
CA ASP A 2 -83.62 -13.48 4.14
C ASP A 2 -82.75 -13.40 5.41
N PRO A 3 -83.29 -13.66 6.61
CA PRO A 3 -82.54 -13.54 7.87
C PRO A 3 -81.53 -14.69 8.11
N ASN A 4 -81.37 -15.63 7.16
CA ASN A 4 -80.53 -16.82 7.31
C ASN A 4 -79.26 -16.86 6.43
N GLN A 5 -78.77 -15.72 5.92
CA GLN A 5 -77.47 -15.71 5.25
C GLN A 5 -76.32 -15.70 6.27
N ALA A 6 -75.69 -16.86 6.47
CA ALA A 6 -74.44 -16.98 7.21
C ALA A 6 -73.33 -16.18 6.49
N PRO A 7 -72.45 -15.48 7.23
CA PRO A 7 -71.34 -14.75 6.62
C PRO A 7 -70.40 -15.71 5.87
N PRO A 8 -69.78 -15.27 4.76
CA PRO A 8 -68.86 -16.09 3.99
C PRO A 8 -67.66 -16.50 4.85
N PRO A 9 -67.13 -17.74 4.71
CA PRO A 9 -66.02 -18.22 5.52
C PRO A 9 -64.76 -17.41 5.20
N GLU A 10 -64.07 -16.93 6.25
CA GLU A 10 -62.75 -16.35 6.12
C GLU A 10 -61.79 -17.36 5.48
N PRO A 11 -60.87 -16.92 4.60
CA PRO A 11 -59.91 -17.81 3.97
C PRO A 11 -58.99 -18.40 5.05
N ALA A 12 -59.17 -19.70 5.32
CA ALA A 12 -58.35 -20.44 6.26
C ALA A 12 -56.92 -20.55 5.73
N VAL A 13 -55.99 -19.79 6.34
CA VAL A 13 -54.56 -19.90 6.05
C VAL A 13 -54.08 -21.27 6.52
N THR A 14 -53.80 -22.16 5.57
CA THR A 14 -53.34 -23.51 5.87
C THR A 14 -51.92 -23.50 6.47
N PRO A 15 -51.61 -24.44 7.38
CA PRO A 15 -50.33 -24.44 8.12
C PRO A 15 -49.10 -24.58 7.22
N GLN A 16 -49.25 -25.11 6.01
CA GLN A 16 -48.18 -25.16 5.00
C GLN A 16 -47.82 -23.77 4.45
N VAL A 17 -48.80 -22.91 4.19
CA VAL A 17 -48.56 -21.54 3.68
C VAL A 17 -47.86 -20.71 4.76
N ARG A 18 -48.28 -20.85 6.02
CA ARG A 18 -47.65 -20.17 7.16
C ARG A 18 -46.18 -20.59 7.36
N ARG A 19 -45.85 -21.86 7.17
CA ARG A 19 -44.45 -22.35 7.24
C ARG A 19 -43.58 -21.77 6.12
N TRP A 20 -44.09 -21.70 4.90
CA TRP A 20 -43.35 -21.13 3.77
C TRP A 20 -43.10 -19.63 3.93
N VAL A 21 -44.09 -18.87 4.40
CA VAL A 21 -43.91 -17.43 4.68
C VAL A 21 -42.84 -17.20 5.75
N ILE A 22 -42.82 -18.00 6.83
CA ILE A 22 -41.79 -17.88 7.87
C ILE A 22 -40.40 -18.18 7.32
N VAL A 23 -40.24 -19.23 6.51
CA VAL A 23 -38.95 -19.60 5.91
C VAL A 23 -38.44 -18.48 4.99
N VAL A 24 -39.31 -17.91 4.15
CA VAL A 24 -38.94 -16.80 3.26
C VAL A 24 -38.56 -15.55 4.07
N CYS A 25 -39.31 -15.20 5.11
CA CYS A 25 -38.97 -14.09 5.99
C CYS A 25 -37.63 -14.31 6.70
N VAL A 26 -37.35 -15.51 7.21
CA VAL A 26 -36.07 -15.82 7.88
C VAL A 26 -34.91 -15.76 6.90
N LEU A 27 -35.05 -16.31 5.69
CA LEU A 27 -34.02 -16.24 4.65
C LEU A 27 -33.74 -14.80 4.21
N ALA A 28 -34.80 -13.99 4.03
CA ALA A 28 -34.65 -12.57 3.72
C ALA A 28 -33.94 -11.80 4.86
N LEU A 29 -34.25 -12.11 6.11
CA LEU A 29 -33.65 -11.47 7.27
C LEU A 29 -32.18 -11.87 7.45
N VAL A 30 -31.84 -13.13 7.22
CA VAL A 30 -30.44 -13.62 7.22
C VAL A 30 -29.65 -12.99 6.07
N GLY A 31 -30.23 -12.91 4.87
CA GLY A 31 -29.61 -12.23 3.73
C GLY A 31 -29.36 -10.74 4.00
N ALA A 32 -30.33 -10.05 4.61
CA ALA A 32 -30.19 -8.65 4.99
C ALA A 32 -29.11 -8.44 6.07
N LEU A 33 -29.08 -9.27 7.11
CA LEU A 33 -28.06 -9.21 8.16
C LEU A 33 -26.65 -9.54 7.64
N ALA A 34 -26.52 -10.52 6.74
CA ALA A 34 -25.25 -10.83 6.08
C ALA A 34 -24.77 -9.68 5.18
N GLY A 35 -25.69 -9.03 4.45
CA GLY A 35 -25.39 -7.86 3.63
C GLY A 35 -24.93 -6.65 4.45
N ILE A 36 -25.60 -6.38 5.58
CA ILE A 36 -25.23 -5.32 6.53
C ILE A 36 -23.86 -5.62 7.17
N GLY A 37 -23.62 -6.86 7.57
CA GLY A 37 -22.32 -7.29 8.10
C GLY A 37 -21.18 -7.13 7.09
N TRP A 38 -21.43 -7.42 5.81
CA TRP A 38 -20.44 -7.24 4.74
C TRP A 38 -20.13 -5.77 4.44
N LEU A 39 -21.15 -4.90 4.44
CA LEU A 39 -20.96 -3.45 4.26
C LEU A 39 -20.21 -2.81 5.43
N ALA A 40 -20.61 -3.10 6.66
CA ALA A 40 -19.93 -2.60 7.86
C ALA A 40 -18.46 -3.07 7.93
N PHE A 41 -18.19 -4.32 7.56
CA PHE A 41 -16.83 -4.85 7.56
C PHE A 41 -15.94 -4.22 6.47
N ARG A 42 -16.52 -3.84 5.32
CA ARG A 42 -15.82 -3.13 4.27
C ARG A 42 -15.45 -1.71 4.71
N GLU A 43 -16.36 -1.02 5.37
CA GLU A 43 -16.18 0.36 5.85
C GLU A 43 -15.09 0.44 6.93
N VAL A 44 -15.15 -0.45 7.94
CA VAL A 44 -14.14 -0.55 9.00
C VAL A 44 -12.74 -0.84 8.46
N ARG A 45 -12.60 -1.69 7.43
CA ARG A 45 -11.30 -1.96 6.80
C ARG A 45 -10.72 -0.71 6.11
N GLN A 46 -11.56 0.09 5.45
CA GLN A 46 -11.09 1.30 4.77
C GLN A 46 -10.55 2.33 5.77
N ASP A 47 -11.24 2.56 6.89
CA ASP A 47 -10.78 3.50 7.92
C ASP A 47 -9.44 3.11 8.54
N THR A 48 -9.18 1.81 8.73
CA THR A 48 -7.87 1.35 9.21
C THR A 48 -6.75 1.47 8.18
N GLU A 49 -7.06 1.33 6.89
CA GLU A 49 -6.07 1.40 5.80
C GLU A 49 -5.68 2.84 5.45
N ASP A 50 -6.54 3.81 5.78
CA ASP A 50 -6.31 5.24 5.52
C ASP A 50 -5.79 6.02 6.73
N LYS A 51 -5.79 5.41 7.93
CA LYS A 51 -5.24 6.03 9.13
C LYS A 51 -3.76 6.35 8.94
N GLY A 52 -3.41 7.63 9.08
CA GLY A 52 -2.03 8.12 8.94
C GLY A 52 -1.55 8.27 7.49
N ARG A 53 -2.45 8.17 6.51
CA ARG A 53 -2.12 8.45 5.10
C ARG A 53 -1.67 9.90 4.92
N ILE A 54 -0.54 10.07 4.25
CA ILE A 54 0.05 11.35 3.87
C ILE A 54 -0.25 11.60 2.38
N SER A 55 -0.59 12.84 2.03
CA SER A 55 -0.79 13.28 0.65
C SER A 55 0.32 14.25 0.24
N SER A 56 1.06 13.90 -0.81
CA SER A 56 2.09 14.77 -1.40
C SER A 56 1.61 15.28 -2.75
N ALA A 57 1.25 16.58 -2.80
CA ALA A 57 0.83 17.23 -4.03
C ALA A 57 1.98 17.26 -5.06
N ALA A 58 3.21 17.49 -4.61
CA ALA A 58 4.41 17.50 -5.46
C ALA A 58 4.65 16.13 -6.14
N ALA A 59 4.44 15.03 -5.42
CA ALA A 59 4.55 13.69 -5.98
C ALA A 59 3.29 13.23 -6.74
N GLY A 60 2.17 13.93 -6.61
CA GLY A 60 0.88 13.52 -7.18
C GLY A 60 0.36 12.18 -6.62
N MET A 61 0.73 11.83 -5.39
CA MET A 61 0.34 10.58 -4.73
C MET A 61 0.02 10.77 -3.25
N SER A 62 -0.67 9.78 -2.68
CA SER A 62 -0.77 9.55 -1.25
C SER A 62 -0.24 8.18 -0.87
N PHE A 63 0.25 8.02 0.35
CA PHE A 63 0.82 6.78 0.86
C PHE A 63 0.65 6.70 2.39
N VAL A 64 0.86 5.51 2.97
CA VAL A 64 0.87 5.32 4.42
C VAL A 64 2.31 5.07 4.86
N PRO A 65 2.92 5.97 5.65
CA PRO A 65 4.28 5.78 6.13
C PRO A 65 4.37 4.55 7.03
N PRO A 66 5.53 3.85 7.08
CA PRO A 66 5.75 2.82 8.07
C PRO A 66 5.63 3.38 9.50
N GLU A 67 5.29 2.53 10.45
CA GLU A 67 5.11 2.95 11.85
C GLU A 67 6.38 3.64 12.40
N GLY A 68 6.20 4.80 13.04
CA GLY A 68 7.28 5.60 13.60
C GLY A 68 8.06 6.45 12.58
N TRP A 69 7.73 6.36 11.29
CA TRP A 69 8.29 7.24 10.27
C TRP A 69 7.42 8.48 10.07
N THR A 70 8.07 9.63 9.95
CA THR A 70 7.43 10.92 9.74
C THR A 70 8.07 11.61 8.54
N GLU A 71 7.27 12.36 7.80
CA GLU A 71 7.78 13.22 6.74
C GLU A 71 8.71 14.29 7.32
N LEU A 72 9.86 14.47 6.66
CA LEU A 72 10.77 15.56 6.95
C LEU A 72 10.08 16.88 6.58
N PRO A 73 10.00 17.86 7.50
CA PRO A 73 9.47 19.16 7.15
C PRO A 73 10.35 19.80 6.07
N GLU A 74 9.75 20.60 5.18
CA GLU A 74 10.44 21.42 4.17
C GLU A 74 11.27 22.57 4.82
N GLU A 75 12.02 22.33 5.91
CA GLU A 75 12.78 23.38 6.58
C GLU A 75 14.04 23.76 5.77
N GLY A 76 13.89 24.77 4.89
CA GLY A 76 14.98 25.47 4.21
C GLY A 76 14.65 25.90 2.78
N ASP A 77 15.59 26.61 2.14
CA ASP A 77 15.58 27.01 0.71
C ASP A 77 15.96 25.83 -0.22
N GLY A 78 15.89 24.59 0.26
CA GLY A 78 16.58 23.43 -0.31
C GLY A 78 15.62 22.33 -0.76
N ASP A 79 15.42 22.24 -2.08
CA ASP A 79 14.82 21.09 -2.74
C ASP A 79 15.49 19.78 -2.29
N LEU A 80 14.70 18.73 -2.08
CA LEU A 80 15.24 17.38 -1.87
C LEU A 80 16.17 17.02 -3.04
N VAL A 81 17.35 16.48 -2.74
CA VAL A 81 18.31 16.04 -3.77
C VAL A 81 17.69 14.95 -4.65
N PHE A 82 16.84 14.10 -4.05
CA PHE A 82 16.07 13.08 -4.74
C PHE A 82 14.63 13.04 -4.25
N GLY A 83 13.71 12.85 -5.19
CA GLY A 83 12.30 12.64 -4.91
C GLY A 83 11.57 13.91 -4.51
N GLN A 84 10.33 13.72 -4.08
CA GLN A 84 9.45 14.80 -3.63
C GLN A 84 9.00 14.60 -2.17
N VAL A 85 9.38 13.48 -1.55
CA VAL A 85 9.09 13.16 -0.16
C VAL A 85 10.29 12.46 0.45
N ALA A 86 10.67 12.88 1.65
CA ALA A 86 11.63 12.18 2.49
C ALA A 86 10.99 11.85 3.84
N LEU A 87 11.13 10.61 4.29
CA LEU A 87 10.70 10.17 5.62
C LEU A 87 11.93 9.84 6.46
N GLN A 88 11.82 10.16 7.75
CA GLN A 88 12.81 9.80 8.76
C GLN A 88 12.13 9.20 9.99
N ARG A 89 12.92 8.48 10.79
CA ARG A 89 12.50 8.00 12.11
C ARG A 89 13.34 8.66 13.19
N ALA A 90 12.70 9.30 14.16
CA ALA A 90 13.39 10.04 15.21
C ALA A 90 14.37 9.14 15.99
N GLY A 91 15.62 9.60 16.12
CA GLY A 91 16.66 8.93 16.91
C GLY A 91 17.18 7.62 16.31
N ALA A 92 16.86 7.30 15.06
CA ALA A 92 17.35 6.12 14.34
C ALA A 92 17.94 6.51 12.98
N GLY A 93 18.87 5.69 12.48
CA GLY A 93 19.40 5.82 11.13
C GLY A 93 18.40 5.37 10.06
N GLY A 94 18.80 5.58 8.80
CA GLY A 94 18.02 5.24 7.62
C GLY A 94 17.10 6.36 7.13
N MET A 95 16.77 6.29 5.85
CA MET A 95 15.94 7.28 5.16
C MET A 95 15.05 6.57 4.14
N ILE A 96 13.83 7.06 3.99
CA ILE A 96 12.93 6.64 2.91
C ILE A 96 12.71 7.83 1.99
N LEU A 97 12.95 7.64 0.71
CA LEU A 97 12.69 8.62 -0.33
C LEU A 97 11.57 8.11 -1.21
N LEU A 98 10.65 8.99 -1.57
CA LEU A 98 9.57 8.67 -2.49
C LEU A 98 9.44 9.75 -3.55
N GLY A 99 8.91 9.34 -4.69
CA GLY A 99 8.60 10.31 -5.72
C GLY A 99 7.86 9.78 -6.92
N LYS A 100 7.51 10.70 -7.80
CA LYS A 100 7.08 10.37 -9.16
C LYS A 100 8.28 9.85 -9.95
N LEU A 101 8.06 8.81 -10.75
CA LEU A 101 9.06 8.32 -11.68
C LEU A 101 8.84 9.00 -13.04
N ASP A 102 9.51 10.12 -13.25
CA ASP A 102 9.49 10.91 -14.48
C ASP A 102 10.89 11.10 -15.07
N GLY A 103 10.99 11.78 -16.21
CA GLY A 103 12.20 11.89 -17.01
C GLY A 103 13.42 12.53 -16.34
N SER A 104 13.31 13.06 -15.11
CA SER A 104 14.49 13.50 -14.35
C SER A 104 15.15 12.37 -13.55
N MET A 105 14.49 11.23 -13.38
CA MET A 105 15.03 10.08 -12.66
C MET A 105 15.69 9.10 -13.63
N PHE A 106 16.92 8.69 -13.36
CA PHE A 106 17.67 7.73 -14.20
C PHE A 106 16.98 6.36 -14.39
N ALA A 107 16.01 6.01 -13.55
CA ALA A 107 15.21 4.80 -13.69
C ALA A 107 13.99 4.97 -14.62
N SER A 108 13.67 6.18 -15.07
CA SER A 108 12.48 6.46 -15.88
C SER A 108 12.52 5.83 -17.27
N ASP A 109 13.72 5.67 -17.82
CA ASP A 109 13.92 5.13 -19.17
C ASP A 109 13.68 3.61 -19.24
N GLN A 110 13.61 2.95 -18.09
CA GLN A 110 13.29 1.54 -18.00
C GLN A 110 11.78 1.34 -18.15
N ALA A 111 11.35 0.65 -19.22
CA ALA A 111 9.94 0.36 -19.45
C ALA A 111 9.40 -0.74 -18.52
N ASP A 112 10.24 -1.70 -18.13
CA ASP A 112 9.89 -2.75 -17.16
C ASP A 112 10.09 -2.25 -15.72
N ASP A 113 9.06 -2.39 -14.88
CA ASP A 113 9.11 -1.90 -13.49
C ASP A 113 10.17 -2.62 -12.64
N GLY A 114 10.49 -3.88 -12.95
CA GLY A 114 11.55 -4.63 -12.26
C GLY A 114 12.93 -4.09 -12.61
N ALA A 115 13.18 -3.85 -13.90
CA ALA A 115 14.39 -3.19 -14.36
C ALA A 115 14.51 -1.77 -13.81
N ALA A 116 13.40 -1.02 -13.76
CA ALA A 116 13.33 0.31 -13.17
C ALA A 116 13.68 0.29 -11.68
N ALA A 117 13.07 -0.62 -10.90
CA ALA A 117 13.33 -0.75 -9.47
C ALA A 117 14.78 -1.14 -9.17
N CYS A 118 15.37 -2.09 -9.91
CA CYS A 118 16.77 -2.46 -9.69
C CYS A 118 17.76 -1.40 -10.20
N SER A 119 17.42 -0.67 -11.28
CA SER A 119 18.19 0.50 -11.71
C SER A 119 18.19 1.56 -10.62
N LEU A 120 16.99 1.93 -10.14
CA LEU A 120 16.78 2.87 -9.04
C LEU A 120 17.60 2.50 -7.80
N GLY A 121 17.45 1.27 -7.32
CA GLY A 121 18.20 0.77 -6.17
C GLY A 121 19.71 0.87 -6.40
N SER A 122 20.19 0.54 -7.61
CA SER A 122 21.61 0.64 -7.95
C SER A 122 22.14 2.07 -7.87
N GLY A 123 21.44 3.03 -8.47
CA GLY A 123 21.86 4.44 -8.47
C GLY A 123 21.75 5.08 -7.08
N MET A 124 20.70 4.76 -6.33
CA MET A 124 20.57 5.20 -4.93
C MET A 124 21.68 4.61 -4.06
N GLY A 125 21.94 3.31 -4.18
CA GLY A 125 23.00 2.67 -3.44
C GLY A 125 24.38 3.23 -3.76
N GLU A 126 24.69 3.48 -5.02
CA GLU A 126 25.98 4.07 -5.42
C GLU A 126 26.14 5.50 -4.90
N PHE A 127 25.07 6.29 -4.90
CA PHE A 127 25.09 7.67 -4.39
C PHE A 127 25.26 7.73 -2.87
N PHE A 128 24.47 6.95 -2.13
CA PHE A 128 24.44 7.01 -0.66
C PHE A 128 25.50 6.13 0.01
N PHE A 129 25.98 5.10 -0.69
CA PHE A 129 26.98 4.15 -0.21
C PHE A 129 28.13 4.00 -1.21
N PRO A 130 28.99 5.03 -1.37
CA PRO A 130 30.02 5.06 -2.41
C PRO A 130 31.22 4.13 -2.14
N GLU A 131 31.28 3.50 -0.97
CA GLU A 131 32.34 2.55 -0.64
C GLU A 131 32.26 1.28 -1.49
N SER A 132 33.41 0.72 -1.84
CA SER A 132 33.47 -0.52 -2.64
C SER A 132 32.98 -1.72 -1.83
N GLY A 133 32.25 -2.60 -2.50
CA GLY A 133 31.73 -3.81 -1.89
C GLY A 133 30.97 -4.69 -2.87
N MET A 134 30.49 -5.82 -2.36
CA MET A 134 29.69 -6.77 -3.11
C MET A 134 28.22 -6.71 -2.70
N ARG A 135 27.33 -6.73 -3.70
CA ARG A 135 25.89 -6.84 -3.48
C ARG A 135 25.50 -8.29 -3.19
N VAL A 136 24.97 -8.54 -2.01
CA VAL A 136 24.54 -9.86 -1.51
C VAL A 136 23.05 -9.83 -1.11
N ASP A 137 22.48 -10.98 -0.77
CA ASP A 137 21.09 -11.12 -0.30
C ASP A 137 20.05 -10.42 -1.20
N LYS A 138 20.19 -10.60 -2.52
CA LYS A 138 19.33 -9.96 -3.51
C LYS A 138 17.94 -10.59 -3.53
N GLU A 139 16.91 -9.77 -3.62
CA GLU A 139 15.51 -10.21 -3.68
C GLU A 139 14.70 -9.28 -4.57
N ASN A 140 13.86 -9.84 -5.44
CA ASN A 140 12.91 -9.07 -6.24
C ASN A 140 11.50 -9.63 -6.01
N LEU A 141 10.53 -8.76 -5.74
CA LEU A 141 9.15 -9.16 -5.46
C LEU A 141 8.17 -8.41 -6.35
N ASP A 142 6.98 -8.99 -6.52
CA ASP A 142 5.83 -8.26 -7.04
C ASP A 142 5.33 -7.26 -5.99
N VAL A 143 4.90 -6.08 -6.44
CA VAL A 143 4.16 -5.12 -5.62
C VAL A 143 2.71 -5.09 -6.09
N LYS A 144 1.76 -5.37 -5.20
CA LYS A 144 0.32 -5.45 -5.53
C LYS A 144 -0.49 -4.63 -4.54
N GLY A 145 -0.58 -3.34 -4.82
CA GLY A 145 -1.41 -2.39 -4.09
C GLY A 145 -2.85 -2.34 -4.58
N ARG A 146 -3.68 -1.56 -3.89
CA ARG A 146 -5.09 -1.36 -4.28
C ARG A 146 -5.24 -0.55 -5.56
N ALA A 147 -4.36 0.44 -5.78
CA ALA A 147 -4.41 1.36 -6.91
C ALA A 147 -3.22 1.24 -7.85
N VAL A 148 -2.24 0.42 -7.50
CA VAL A 148 -0.98 0.30 -8.23
C VAL A 148 -0.48 -1.15 -8.25
N THR A 149 0.26 -1.50 -9.29
CA THR A 149 1.04 -2.74 -9.37
C THR A 149 2.47 -2.40 -9.76
N GLY A 150 3.44 -3.26 -9.46
CA GLY A 150 4.82 -3.02 -9.85
C GLY A 150 5.77 -4.08 -9.34
N LYS A 151 7.03 -3.68 -9.13
CA LYS A 151 8.11 -4.55 -8.69
C LYS A 151 8.97 -3.87 -7.64
N SER A 152 9.56 -4.67 -6.77
CA SER A 152 10.61 -4.24 -5.85
C SER A 152 11.91 -4.98 -6.09
N CYS A 153 13.00 -4.35 -5.67
CA CYS A 153 14.37 -4.84 -5.75
C CYS A 153 15.08 -4.50 -4.44
N PHE A 154 15.63 -5.51 -3.79
CA PHE A 154 16.37 -5.39 -2.53
C PHE A 154 17.75 -6.00 -2.68
N TYR A 155 18.73 -5.42 -1.99
CA TYR A 155 20.02 -6.06 -1.76
C TYR A 155 20.70 -5.47 -0.52
N ARG A 156 21.72 -6.19 -0.04
CA ARG A 156 22.68 -5.68 0.94
C ARG A 156 24.03 -5.44 0.29
N VAL A 157 24.81 -4.51 0.83
CA VAL A 157 26.19 -4.26 0.42
C VAL A 157 27.12 -4.74 1.51
N GLN A 158 27.89 -5.79 1.21
CA GLN A 158 29.01 -6.20 2.04
C GLN A 158 30.26 -5.44 1.56
N PHE A 159 30.69 -4.43 2.33
CA PHE A 159 31.84 -3.61 2.00
C PHE A 159 33.16 -4.38 2.13
N ASP A 160 34.15 -4.01 1.30
CA ASP A 160 35.47 -4.65 1.32
C ASP A 160 36.25 -4.32 2.60
N ARG A 161 36.00 -3.15 3.19
CA ARG A 161 36.53 -2.77 4.50
C ARG A 161 35.69 -3.42 5.60
N SER A 162 36.32 -4.27 6.40
CA SER A 162 35.67 -4.98 7.51
C SER A 162 35.16 -4.09 8.64
N THR A 163 35.55 -2.81 8.68
CA THR A 163 35.10 -1.84 9.69
C THR A 163 33.83 -1.10 9.29
N SER A 164 33.41 -1.15 8.03
CA SER A 164 32.22 -0.45 7.55
C SER A 164 30.97 -1.24 7.90
N ALA A 165 29.96 -0.57 8.47
CA ALA A 165 28.65 -1.17 8.72
C ALA A 165 28.04 -1.64 7.39
N GLN A 166 27.36 -2.79 7.37
CA GLN A 166 26.66 -3.27 6.18
C GLN A 166 25.56 -2.27 5.81
N ALA A 167 25.40 -1.98 4.52
CA ALA A 167 24.30 -1.17 4.00
C ALA A 167 23.21 -2.06 3.39
N GLU A 168 21.97 -1.58 3.44
CA GLU A 168 20.81 -2.23 2.86
C GLU A 168 20.06 -1.24 1.97
N VAL A 169 19.67 -1.69 0.77
CA VAL A 169 18.93 -0.87 -0.20
C VAL A 169 17.70 -1.63 -0.63
N TYR A 170 16.54 -1.03 -0.40
CA TYR A 170 15.29 -1.41 -1.04
C TYR A 170 14.88 -0.34 -2.03
N ALA A 171 14.35 -0.77 -3.16
CA ALA A 171 13.74 0.08 -4.16
C ALA A 171 12.46 -0.56 -4.68
N ALA A 172 11.44 0.23 -4.95
CA ALA A 172 10.24 -0.22 -5.62
C ALA A 172 9.82 0.81 -6.67
N VAL A 173 9.28 0.30 -7.78
CA VAL A 173 8.59 1.10 -8.79
C VAL A 173 7.20 0.52 -8.94
N VAL A 174 6.20 1.40 -8.89
CA VAL A 174 4.79 1.05 -9.00
C VAL A 174 4.10 1.92 -10.03
N GLN A 175 3.13 1.36 -10.72
CA GLN A 175 2.38 1.98 -11.78
C GLN A 175 0.87 1.90 -11.51
N ALA A 176 0.16 3.00 -11.74
CA ALA A 176 -1.30 3.02 -11.76
C ALA A 176 -1.86 2.61 -13.13
N PRO A 177 -3.15 2.25 -13.23
CA PRO A 177 -3.77 1.87 -14.50
C PRO A 177 -3.72 2.95 -15.61
N ASP A 178 -3.51 4.21 -15.24
CA ASP A 178 -3.34 5.35 -16.16
C ASP A 178 -1.87 5.62 -16.49
N GLU A 179 -1.02 4.62 -16.29
CA GLU A 179 0.41 4.58 -16.61
C GLU A 179 1.31 5.51 -15.78
N ARG A 180 0.75 6.33 -14.87
CA ARG A 180 1.56 7.11 -13.92
C ARG A 180 2.38 6.17 -13.04
N ARG A 181 3.66 6.48 -12.88
CA ARG A 181 4.60 5.69 -12.07
C ARG A 181 5.14 6.49 -10.89
N TRP A 182 5.36 5.77 -9.80
CA TRP A 182 6.01 6.26 -8.59
C TRP A 182 7.09 5.31 -8.14
N TRP A 183 7.97 5.81 -7.29
CA TRP A 183 9.05 5.04 -6.73
C TRP A 183 9.19 5.25 -5.24
N VAL A 184 9.78 4.25 -4.60
CA VAL A 184 10.16 4.23 -3.19
C VAL A 184 11.59 3.73 -3.12
N SER A 185 12.45 4.38 -2.34
CA SER A 185 13.73 3.82 -1.92
C SER A 185 13.86 3.91 -0.41
N TRP A 186 14.24 2.80 0.24
CA TRP A 186 14.56 2.77 1.66
C TRP A 186 16.02 2.36 1.81
N LEU A 187 16.79 3.27 2.40
CA LEU A 187 18.20 3.11 2.70
C LEU A 187 18.36 2.78 4.18
N GLY A 188 19.06 1.69 4.48
CA GLY A 188 19.33 1.25 5.84
C GLY A 188 20.75 0.77 6.02
N ASP A 189 21.09 0.41 7.25
CA ASP A 189 22.37 -0.12 7.64
C ASP A 189 22.22 -1.18 8.75
N THR A 190 23.33 -1.58 9.38
CA THR A 190 23.30 -2.61 10.44
C THR A 190 22.56 -2.15 11.71
N GLU A 191 22.55 -0.86 12.02
CA GLU A 191 21.88 -0.31 13.21
C GLU A 191 20.41 -0.01 12.93
N SER A 192 20.09 0.34 11.68
CA SER A 192 18.75 0.61 11.19
C SER A 192 18.49 -0.12 9.87
N PRO A 193 18.29 -1.46 9.94
CA PRO A 193 18.06 -2.27 8.75
C PRO A 193 16.74 -1.94 8.09
N VAL A 194 16.64 -2.24 6.80
CA VAL A 194 15.39 -2.10 6.05
C VAL A 194 14.40 -3.15 6.53
N ASP A 195 13.26 -2.70 7.06
CA ASP A 195 12.11 -3.57 7.25
C ASP A 195 11.46 -3.82 5.88
N ARG A 196 11.87 -4.90 5.22
CA ARG A 196 11.40 -5.26 3.87
C ARG A 196 9.89 -5.42 3.80
N ALA A 197 9.24 -5.93 4.86
CA ALA A 197 7.80 -6.10 4.88
C ALA A 197 7.07 -4.75 4.98
N ALA A 198 7.61 -3.83 5.80
CA ALA A 198 7.08 -2.47 5.88
C ALA A 198 7.36 -1.66 4.60
N ALA A 199 8.52 -1.83 3.98
CA ALA A 199 8.88 -1.21 2.70
C ALA A 199 7.95 -1.66 1.57
N GLN A 200 7.65 -2.95 1.53
CA GLN A 200 6.66 -3.53 0.62
C GLN A 200 5.28 -2.92 0.84
N LYS A 201 4.78 -2.89 2.09
CA LYS A 201 3.49 -2.30 2.43
C LYS A 201 3.40 -0.81 2.08
N LEU A 202 4.48 -0.06 2.29
CA LEU A 202 4.56 1.34 1.90
C LEU A 202 4.34 1.49 0.39
N ALA A 203 5.05 0.72 -0.44
CA ALA A 203 4.88 0.74 -1.89
C ALA A 203 3.47 0.32 -2.33
N GLU A 204 2.89 -0.71 -1.71
CA GLU A 204 1.51 -1.16 -1.97
C GLU A 204 0.44 -0.13 -1.55
N SER A 205 0.77 0.73 -0.58
CA SER A 205 -0.14 1.75 -0.07
C SER A 205 -0.29 2.96 -0.99
N ILE A 206 0.57 3.10 -2.01
CA ILE A 206 0.57 4.24 -2.92
C ILE A 206 -0.74 4.30 -3.69
N ARG A 207 -1.32 5.51 -3.73
CA ARG A 207 -2.51 5.82 -4.50
C ARG A 207 -2.31 7.14 -5.23
N PRO A 208 -2.71 7.25 -6.50
CA PRO A 208 -2.72 8.54 -7.18
C PRO A 208 -3.59 9.55 -6.44
N LEU A 209 -3.17 10.82 -6.42
CA LEU A 209 -4.07 11.94 -6.07
C LEU A 209 -4.97 12.28 -7.26
#